data_AF-A0A133XW57-F1
#
_entry.id   AF-A0A133XW57-F1
#
_cell.length_a   1.000
_cell.length_b   1.000
_cell.length_c   1.000
_cell.angle_alpha   90.00
_cell.angle_beta   90.00
_cell.angle_gamma   90.00
#
_symmetry.space_group_name_H-M   'P 1'
#
loop_
_entity.id
_entity.type
_entity.pdbx_description
1 polymer ?
#
loop_
_entity_poly.entity_id
_entity_poly.type
_entity_poly.pdbx_seq_one_letter_code
_entity_poly.pdbx_strand_id
1 'polypeptide(L)'
;MASDTNATHDDKSTNTHDNTQGADSKSTEELHGLPHPQDYTGPYFSVLEYAAEEYADGKTLDDKIRLRGAKYFAQHVSPEDFDENENESNGSGGSQIQKIGFAELWADSTWEKNSHVLARNVKLEQLANSVKQSDCLWVIPSVDEKGWLEYSFYTNAEEELPYCPYHDFDDDFFRDAFSTLKPQEAIVCIVQNLNCFGGDGVEADPDFCWRVYDCKVTVYKIAIPTSKDVLY
;
A
#
# COMPACT_ATOMS: atom_id res chain seq x y z
N MET A 1 89.64 4.06 -13.00
CA MET A 1 88.85 5.02 -13.81
C MET A 1 87.43 4.93 -13.24
N ALA A 2 87.00 5.66 -12.19
CA ALA A 2 87.05 7.12 -11.97
C ALA A 2 86.67 7.85 -13.26
N SER A 3 85.56 8.57 -13.39
CA SER A 3 85.05 9.65 -12.50
C SER A 3 83.54 9.90 -12.85
N ASP A 4 82.62 10.03 -11.89
CA ASP A 4 82.13 11.28 -11.23
C ASP A 4 80.91 11.90 -11.96
N THR A 5 79.67 11.79 -11.47
CA THR A 5 78.95 12.46 -10.34
C THR A 5 78.35 13.85 -10.64
N ASN A 6 77.04 13.97 -10.41
CA ASN A 6 76.35 14.99 -9.58
C ASN A 6 74.85 14.61 -9.50
N ALA A 7 74.26 14.25 -8.36
CA ALA A 7 73.88 15.08 -7.18
C ALA A 7 72.84 16.17 -7.58
N THR A 8 71.68 16.35 -6.94
CA THR A 8 71.44 16.39 -5.48
C THR A 8 69.93 16.28 -5.14
N HIS A 9 69.67 15.84 -3.91
CA HIS A 9 68.43 15.85 -3.11
C HIS A 9 67.61 17.15 -3.12
N ASP A 10 66.30 17.04 -2.88
CA ASP A 10 65.70 17.61 -1.65
C ASP A 10 64.29 17.05 -1.36
N ASP A 11 64.13 16.65 -0.11
CA ASP A 11 62.92 16.17 0.53
C ASP A 11 62.16 17.39 1.09
N LYS A 12 60.87 17.52 0.75
CA LYS A 12 59.96 18.38 1.51
C LYS A 12 58.52 17.93 1.34
N SER A 13 58.04 17.23 2.35
CA SER A 13 56.61 17.15 2.66
C SER A 13 56.00 18.56 2.75
N THR A 14 54.95 18.81 1.98
CA THR A 14 53.91 19.75 2.36
C THR A 14 52.56 19.08 2.18
N ASN A 15 51.94 18.83 3.32
CA ASN A 15 50.55 18.47 3.50
C ASN A 15 49.68 19.61 2.95
N THR A 16 48.75 19.33 2.06
CA THR A 16 47.58 20.19 1.83
C THR A 16 46.38 19.32 1.43
N HIS A 17 45.32 19.53 2.21
CA HIS A 17 43.99 18.96 2.15
C HIS A 17 43.28 19.06 0.79
N ASP A 18 42.26 18.18 0.68
CA ASP A 18 41.07 18.26 -0.17
C ASP A 18 41.29 18.09 -1.68
N ASN A 19 40.47 17.33 -2.40
CA ASN A 19 39.04 17.21 -2.21
C ASN A 19 38.55 15.88 -2.79
N THR A 20 37.91 15.08 -1.94
CA THR A 20 36.99 14.02 -2.33
C THR A 20 35.79 14.69 -3.01
N GLN A 21 35.79 14.75 -4.34
CA GLN A 21 34.56 14.91 -5.12
C GLN A 21 34.25 13.52 -5.67
N GLY A 22 33.44 12.73 -4.98
CA GLY A 22 32.01 13.05 -4.86
C GLY A 22 31.34 12.75 -6.20
N ALA A 23 31.61 11.56 -6.75
CA ALA A 23 30.68 10.97 -7.68
C ALA A 23 29.47 10.59 -6.83
N ASP A 24 28.52 11.54 -6.70
CA ASP A 24 27.15 11.22 -6.37
C ASP A 24 26.68 10.19 -7.39
N SER A 25 26.85 8.93 -7.03
CA SER A 25 25.97 7.87 -7.48
C SER A 25 24.60 8.22 -6.93
N LYS A 26 23.91 9.16 -7.58
CA LYS A 26 22.46 9.20 -7.54
C LYS A 26 22.04 7.79 -7.91
N SER A 27 21.56 7.02 -6.92
CA SER A 27 21.09 5.68 -7.17
C SER A 27 20.05 5.78 -8.28
N THR A 28 19.98 4.76 -9.13
CA THR A 28 19.01 4.64 -10.22
C THR A 28 17.55 4.80 -9.78
N GLU A 29 17.28 4.92 -8.47
CA GLU A 29 15.97 5.12 -7.86
C GLU A 29 15.46 6.56 -7.91
N GLU A 30 16.33 7.58 -7.98
CA GLU A 30 15.86 8.97 -8.19
C GLU A 30 15.27 9.20 -9.60
N LEU A 31 15.40 8.24 -10.53
CA LEU A 31 15.03 8.43 -11.94
C LEU A 31 13.52 8.35 -12.23
N HIS A 32 12.70 7.80 -11.34
CA HIS A 32 11.28 7.53 -11.65
C HIS A 32 10.29 8.38 -10.85
N GLY A 33 10.77 9.29 -9.99
CA GLY A 33 9.91 10.11 -9.14
C GLY A 33 9.13 9.30 -8.09
N LEU A 34 9.58 8.08 -7.80
CA LEU A 34 8.99 7.18 -6.81
C LEU A 34 9.56 7.49 -5.41
N PRO A 35 8.78 7.30 -4.34
CA PRO A 35 9.25 7.51 -2.98
C PRO A 35 10.37 6.52 -2.62
N HIS A 36 11.31 6.97 -1.79
CA HIS A 36 12.23 6.05 -1.13
C HIS A 36 11.44 5.19 -0.14
N PRO A 37 11.59 3.86 -0.15
CA PRO A 37 10.88 3.02 0.81
C PRO A 37 11.34 3.34 2.23
N GLN A 38 10.42 3.26 3.19
CA GLN A 38 10.75 3.20 4.60
C GLN A 38 10.85 1.75 5.06
N ASP A 39 11.58 1.52 6.16
CA ASP A 39 11.59 0.22 6.82
C ASP A 39 10.17 -0.12 7.31
N TYR A 40 9.80 -1.40 7.20
CA TYR A 40 8.52 -1.86 7.73
C TYR A 40 8.54 -1.81 9.26
N THR A 41 7.63 -1.04 9.83
CA THR A 41 7.47 -0.84 11.28
C THR A 41 6.12 -1.33 11.81
N GLY A 42 5.29 -1.91 10.93
CA GLY A 42 4.01 -2.48 11.30
C GLY A 42 4.14 -3.80 12.06
N PRO A 43 3.02 -4.31 12.61
CA PRO A 43 3.01 -5.58 13.29
C PRO A 43 3.28 -6.73 12.31
N TYR A 44 4.19 -7.63 12.65
CA TYR A 44 4.31 -8.90 11.97
C TYR A 44 3.13 -9.78 12.34
N PHE A 45 2.51 -10.42 11.35
CA PHE A 45 1.47 -11.42 11.57
C PHE A 45 1.75 -12.68 10.74
N SER A 46 1.80 -13.83 11.40
CA SER A 46 1.82 -15.14 10.76
C SER A 46 0.45 -15.81 10.90
N VAL A 47 0.04 -16.59 9.89
CA VAL A 47 -1.16 -17.45 9.97
C VAL A 47 -1.13 -18.38 11.19
N LEU A 48 0.06 -18.72 11.70
CA LEU A 48 0.23 -19.53 12.92
C LEU A 48 -0.30 -18.82 14.18
N GLU A 49 -0.39 -17.49 14.18
CA GLU A 49 -0.89 -16.70 15.30
C GLU A 49 -2.39 -16.91 15.54
N TYR A 50 -3.14 -17.41 14.55
CA TYR A 50 -4.52 -17.87 14.78
C TYR A 50 -4.62 -19.06 15.74
N ALA A 51 -3.52 -19.71 16.10
CA ALA A 51 -3.49 -20.72 17.16
C ALA A 51 -3.34 -20.11 18.58
N ALA A 52 -3.10 -18.80 18.71
CA ALA A 52 -2.91 -18.15 19.99
C ALA A 52 -4.22 -18.09 20.81
N GLU A 53 -4.08 -18.00 22.14
CA GLU A 53 -5.19 -17.87 23.10
C GLU A 53 -6.09 -16.67 22.76
N GLU A 54 -5.50 -15.63 22.22
CA GLU A 54 -6.16 -14.42 21.76
C GLU A 54 -7.33 -14.66 20.76
N TYR A 55 -7.28 -15.76 20.01
CA TYR A 55 -8.29 -16.17 19.03
C TYR A 55 -8.97 -17.50 19.40
N ALA A 56 -8.81 -17.97 20.64
CA ALA A 56 -9.30 -19.28 21.07
C ALA A 56 -10.84 -19.39 21.02
N ASP A 57 -11.55 -18.27 21.14
CA ASP A 57 -13.02 -18.22 21.05
C ASP A 57 -13.56 -18.48 19.63
N GLY A 58 -12.72 -18.30 18.59
CA GLY A 58 -13.08 -18.60 17.21
C GLY A 58 -13.03 -20.11 16.93
N LYS A 59 -14.17 -20.70 16.53
CA LYS A 59 -14.29 -22.15 16.31
C LYS A 59 -13.75 -22.59 14.95
N THR A 60 -13.82 -21.70 13.97
CA THR A 60 -13.31 -21.89 12.60
C THR A 60 -12.21 -20.87 12.29
N LEU A 61 -11.49 -21.05 11.18
CA LEU A 61 -10.54 -20.02 10.72
C LEU A 61 -11.27 -18.71 10.43
N ASP A 62 -12.40 -18.75 9.73
CA ASP A 62 -13.22 -17.58 9.43
C ASP A 62 -13.66 -16.82 10.69
N ASP A 63 -14.04 -17.53 11.76
CA ASP A 63 -14.37 -16.88 13.04
C ASP A 63 -13.18 -16.12 13.61
N LYS A 64 -11.97 -16.67 13.46
CA LYS A 64 -10.74 -16.04 13.95
C LYS A 64 -10.32 -14.84 13.10
N ILE A 65 -10.46 -14.94 11.78
CA ILE A 65 -10.27 -13.81 10.84
C ILE A 65 -11.24 -12.67 11.23
N ARG A 66 -12.52 -12.97 11.45
CA ARG A 66 -13.51 -11.99 11.93
C ARG A 66 -13.15 -11.37 13.27
N LEU A 67 -12.66 -12.17 14.24
CA LEU A 67 -12.19 -11.65 15.53
C LEU A 67 -10.99 -10.69 15.36
N ARG A 68 -10.06 -11.01 14.47
CA ARG A 68 -8.93 -10.13 14.12
C ARG A 68 -9.42 -8.83 13.48
N GLY A 69 -10.31 -8.91 12.50
CA GLY A 69 -10.94 -7.75 11.87
C GLY A 69 -11.69 -6.86 12.87
N ALA A 70 -12.47 -7.46 13.78
CA ALA A 70 -13.20 -6.71 14.81
C ALA A 70 -12.24 -5.96 15.76
N LYS A 71 -11.10 -6.55 16.11
CA LYS A 71 -10.06 -5.89 16.89
C LYS A 71 -9.41 -4.74 16.13
N TYR A 72 -9.07 -4.97 14.87
CA TYR A 72 -8.53 -3.93 14.00
C TYR A 72 -9.51 -2.76 13.90
N PHE A 73 -10.79 -3.02 13.63
CA PHE A 73 -11.84 -2.02 13.60
C PHE A 73 -11.94 -1.23 14.92
N ALA A 74 -11.95 -1.93 16.07
CA ALA A 74 -12.05 -1.30 17.39
C ALA A 74 -10.87 -0.37 17.71
N GLN A 75 -9.70 -0.57 17.09
CA GLN A 75 -8.53 0.30 17.25
C GLN A 75 -8.58 1.56 16.37
N HIS A 76 -9.43 1.57 15.34
CA HIS A 76 -9.45 2.63 14.32
C HIS A 76 -10.73 3.47 14.33
N VAL A 77 -11.81 3.01 14.96
CA VAL A 77 -13.01 3.83 15.17
C VAL A 77 -12.78 4.96 16.16
N SER A 78 -13.41 6.09 15.92
CA SER A 78 -13.55 7.18 16.89
C SER A 78 -15.02 7.33 17.33
N PRO A 79 -15.31 8.02 18.46
CA PRO A 79 -16.69 8.19 18.92
C PRO A 79 -17.64 8.80 17.89
N GLU A 80 -17.14 9.69 17.03
CA GLU A 80 -17.91 10.36 15.97
C GLU A 80 -18.43 9.37 14.92
N ASP A 81 -17.77 8.22 14.76
CA ASP A 81 -18.21 7.16 13.83
C ASP A 81 -19.53 6.50 14.22
N PHE A 82 -20.00 6.75 15.46
CA PHE A 82 -21.26 6.26 15.99
C PHE A 82 -22.35 7.34 16.04
N ASP A 83 -22.06 8.57 15.59
CA ASP A 83 -23.05 9.65 15.59
C ASP A 83 -24.04 9.49 14.43
N GLU A 84 -25.26 9.08 14.75
CA GLU A 84 -26.35 8.89 13.78
C GLU A 84 -26.77 10.18 13.05
N ASN A 85 -26.43 11.35 13.60
CA ASN A 85 -26.81 12.67 13.07
C ASN A 85 -26.09 13.05 11.76
N GLU A 86 -24.93 12.46 11.43
CA GLU A 86 -24.28 12.66 10.13
C GLU A 86 -24.98 11.87 9.01
N ASN A 87 -25.68 10.79 9.35
CA ASN A 87 -26.41 9.95 8.39
C ASN A 87 -27.79 10.52 8.00
N GLU A 88 -28.35 11.46 8.78
CA GLU A 88 -29.71 12.01 8.58
C GLU A 88 -29.75 13.50 8.16
N SER A 89 -28.64 14.23 8.19
CA SER A 89 -28.62 15.69 7.99
C SER A 89 -28.45 16.16 6.54
N ASN A 90 -28.98 15.41 5.57
CA ASN A 90 -29.33 15.94 4.24
C ASN A 90 -30.85 15.90 4.02
N GLY A 91 -31.57 16.61 4.89
CA GLY A 91 -32.95 17.01 4.62
C GLY A 91 -33.06 17.66 3.24
N SER A 92 -33.85 17.04 2.35
CA SER A 92 -34.04 17.37 0.94
C SER A 92 -33.03 16.74 -0.04
N GLY A 93 -33.12 15.42 -0.23
CA GLY A 93 -32.67 14.75 -1.46
C GLY A 93 -31.16 14.49 -1.60
N GLY A 94 -30.38 14.54 -0.52
CA GLY A 94 -28.96 14.20 -0.57
C GLY A 94 -28.70 12.69 -0.57
N SER A 95 -27.68 12.25 -1.32
CA SER A 95 -27.21 10.86 -1.34
C SER A 95 -26.98 10.35 0.08
N GLN A 96 -27.56 9.20 0.39
CA GLN A 96 -27.28 8.46 1.61
C GLN A 96 -25.83 7.95 1.53
N ILE A 97 -24.94 8.55 2.32
CA ILE A 97 -23.54 8.14 2.48
C ILE A 97 -23.42 7.53 3.88
N GLN A 98 -23.04 6.27 3.97
CA GLN A 98 -22.87 5.55 5.21
C GLN A 98 -21.42 5.09 5.34
N LYS A 99 -20.72 5.54 6.37
CA LYS A 99 -19.43 4.94 6.76
C LYS A 99 -19.68 3.53 7.29
N ILE A 100 -18.97 2.54 6.74
CA ILE A 100 -19.14 1.12 7.11
C ILE A 100 -17.89 0.50 7.72
N GLY A 101 -16.73 1.12 7.58
CA GLY A 101 -15.52 0.66 8.26
C GLY A 101 -14.23 1.23 7.69
N PHE A 102 -13.14 0.50 7.93
CA PHE A 102 -11.81 0.80 7.47
C PHE A 102 -11.19 -0.45 6.88
N ALA A 103 -10.30 -0.28 5.92
CA ALA A 103 -9.51 -1.36 5.35
C ALA A 103 -8.09 -0.89 5.06
N GLU A 104 -7.15 -1.83 5.01
CA GLU A 104 -5.84 -1.62 4.41
C GLU A 104 -5.79 -2.30 3.05
N LEU A 105 -5.33 -1.56 2.05
CA LEU A 105 -5.08 -2.06 0.71
C LEU A 105 -3.58 -2.09 0.47
N TRP A 106 -3.10 -3.04 -0.31
CA TRP A 106 -1.70 -3.09 -0.69
C TRP A 106 -1.50 -3.36 -2.18
N ALA A 107 -0.37 -2.88 -2.69
CA ALA A 107 0.18 -3.26 -3.98
C ALA A 107 1.67 -3.54 -3.79
N ASP A 108 2.15 -4.70 -4.26
CA ASP A 108 3.54 -5.10 -4.12
C ASP A 108 4.27 -5.17 -5.48
N SER A 109 5.59 -4.98 -5.42
CA SER A 109 6.51 -5.11 -6.56
C SER A 109 7.79 -5.75 -6.05
N THR A 110 8.13 -6.92 -6.59
CA THR A 110 9.38 -7.63 -6.26
C THR A 110 10.24 -7.82 -7.51
N TRP A 111 11.56 -7.74 -7.37
CA TRP A 111 12.50 -7.94 -8.47
C TRP A 111 13.86 -8.39 -7.96
N GLU A 112 14.76 -8.74 -8.88
CA GLU A 112 16.15 -9.09 -8.57
C GLU A 112 17.10 -8.06 -9.18
N LYS A 113 18.06 -7.57 -8.40
CA LYS A 113 19.13 -6.69 -8.87
C LYS A 113 19.89 -7.41 -9.99
N ASN A 114 19.84 -6.85 -11.20
CA ASN A 114 20.50 -7.38 -12.41
C ASN A 114 19.83 -8.58 -13.09
N SER A 115 18.59 -8.93 -12.73
CA SER A 115 17.84 -9.97 -13.45
C SER A 115 17.18 -9.40 -14.71
N HIS A 116 17.34 -10.10 -15.83
CA HIS A 116 16.59 -9.84 -17.07
C HIS A 116 15.22 -10.54 -17.08
N VAL A 117 14.95 -11.40 -16.10
CA VAL A 117 13.73 -12.21 -16.01
C VAL A 117 12.74 -11.58 -15.03
N LEU A 118 13.23 -11.12 -13.87
CA LEU A 118 12.43 -10.45 -12.84
C LEU A 118 12.84 -8.99 -12.74
N ALA A 119 12.32 -8.18 -13.65
CA ALA A 119 12.56 -6.74 -13.69
C ALA A 119 11.56 -5.97 -12.83
N ARG A 120 12.01 -4.85 -12.24
CA ARG A 120 11.18 -3.94 -11.45
C ARG A 120 9.98 -3.44 -12.26
N ASN A 121 8.77 -3.60 -11.72
CA ASN A 121 7.55 -3.14 -12.38
C ASN A 121 7.27 -1.65 -12.07
N VAL A 122 8.05 -0.77 -12.68
CA VAL A 122 7.97 0.68 -12.46
C VAL A 122 6.57 1.24 -12.77
N LYS A 123 5.87 0.70 -13.77
CA LYS A 123 4.53 1.17 -14.14
C LYS A 123 3.51 0.89 -13.03
N LEU A 124 3.53 -0.31 -12.47
CA LEU A 124 2.67 -0.67 -11.33
C LEU A 124 2.96 0.24 -10.14
N GLU A 125 4.23 0.44 -9.82
CA GLU A 125 4.66 1.29 -8.71
C GLU A 125 4.24 2.76 -8.90
N GLN A 126 4.34 3.29 -10.12
CA GLN A 126 3.88 4.64 -10.44
C GLN A 126 2.36 4.78 -10.29
N LEU A 127 1.62 3.73 -10.63
CA LEU A 127 0.17 3.72 -10.53
C LEU A 127 -0.30 3.60 -9.08
N ALA A 128 0.32 2.74 -8.28
CA ALA A 128 0.08 2.68 -6.83
C ALA A 128 0.38 4.03 -6.17
N ASN A 129 1.51 4.64 -6.54
CA ASN A 129 1.97 5.93 -6.02
C ASN A 129 1.21 7.16 -6.56
N SER A 130 0.32 6.98 -7.55
CA SER A 130 -0.46 8.10 -8.10
C SER A 130 -1.57 8.56 -7.14
N VAL A 131 -2.02 7.64 -6.28
CA VAL A 131 -3.05 7.84 -5.27
C VAL A 131 -2.56 8.78 -4.18
N LYS A 132 -3.46 9.64 -3.70
CA LYS A 132 -3.19 10.64 -2.67
C LYS A 132 -4.19 10.54 -1.54
N GLN A 133 -3.81 11.08 -0.38
CA GLN A 133 -4.73 11.26 0.73
C GLN A 133 -5.97 12.05 0.27
N SER A 134 -7.14 11.60 0.74
CA SER A 134 -8.47 12.09 0.38
C SER A 134 -8.96 11.75 -1.03
N ASP A 135 -8.20 10.99 -1.82
CA ASP A 135 -8.74 10.45 -3.07
C ASP A 135 -9.89 9.49 -2.80
N CYS A 136 -10.86 9.47 -3.72
CA CYS A 136 -11.99 8.56 -3.71
C CYS A 136 -11.71 7.42 -4.70
N LEU A 137 -11.72 6.20 -4.19
CA LEU A 137 -11.53 4.98 -4.96
C LEU A 137 -12.86 4.23 -5.06
N TRP A 138 -13.29 3.92 -6.28
CA TRP A 138 -14.44 3.07 -6.54
C TRP A 138 -14.04 1.62 -6.46
N VAL A 139 -14.87 0.78 -5.85
CA VAL A 139 -14.61 -0.65 -5.72
C VAL A 139 -15.61 -1.42 -6.58
N ILE A 140 -15.11 -2.19 -7.53
CA ILE A 140 -15.92 -3.03 -8.41
C ILE A 140 -15.61 -4.49 -8.11
N PRO A 141 -16.61 -5.29 -7.69
CA PRO A 141 -16.41 -6.70 -7.48
C PRO A 141 -16.43 -7.43 -8.83
N SER A 142 -15.52 -8.38 -9.00
CA SER A 142 -15.49 -9.30 -10.13
C SER A 142 -15.41 -10.73 -9.61
N VAL A 143 -15.66 -11.70 -10.49
CA VAL A 143 -15.50 -13.12 -10.15
C VAL A 143 -14.44 -13.69 -11.07
N ASP A 144 -13.40 -14.28 -10.49
CA ASP A 144 -12.31 -14.88 -11.24
C ASP A 144 -12.76 -16.17 -11.98
N GLU A 145 -11.87 -16.74 -12.79
CA GLU A 145 -12.16 -17.95 -13.56
C GLU A 145 -12.49 -19.18 -12.69
N LYS A 146 -12.17 -19.14 -11.40
CA LYS A 146 -12.38 -20.21 -10.42
C LYS A 146 -13.61 -19.96 -9.54
N GLY A 147 -14.28 -18.81 -9.69
CA GLY A 147 -15.46 -18.45 -8.90
C GLY A 147 -15.15 -17.66 -7.62
N TRP A 148 -13.91 -17.22 -7.42
CA TRP A 148 -13.54 -16.38 -6.28
C TRP A 148 -13.91 -14.93 -6.55
N LEU A 149 -14.40 -14.26 -5.51
CA LEU A 149 -14.71 -12.84 -5.56
C LEU A 149 -13.39 -12.07 -5.52
N GLU A 150 -13.17 -11.19 -6.48
CA GLU A 150 -12.06 -10.25 -6.55
C GLU A 150 -12.59 -8.81 -6.52
N TYR A 151 -11.70 -7.87 -6.22
CA TYR A 151 -12.05 -6.44 -6.14
C TYR A 151 -11.07 -5.63 -6.97
N SER A 152 -11.58 -4.91 -7.96
CA SER A 152 -10.81 -3.91 -8.70
C SER A 152 -11.11 -2.52 -8.13
N PHE A 153 -10.04 -1.75 -7.90
CA PHE A 153 -10.11 -0.41 -7.35
C PHE A 153 -9.85 0.60 -8.47
N TYR A 154 -10.69 1.63 -8.57
CA TYR A 154 -10.60 2.63 -9.64
C TYR A 154 -10.53 4.03 -9.08
N THR A 155 -9.72 4.89 -9.69
CA THR A 155 -9.80 6.33 -9.44
C THR A 155 -11.10 6.92 -10.01
N ASN A 156 -11.43 8.16 -9.64
CA ASN A 156 -12.51 8.91 -10.29
C ASN A 156 -12.31 9.14 -11.80
N ALA A 157 -11.08 8.96 -12.30
CA ALA A 157 -10.77 9.03 -13.73
C ALA A 157 -10.89 7.67 -14.44
N GLU A 158 -11.50 6.68 -13.78
CA GLU A 158 -11.71 5.31 -14.30
C GLU A 158 -10.40 4.56 -14.60
N GLU A 159 -9.30 4.97 -13.97
CA GLU A 159 -8.03 4.22 -14.04
C GLU A 159 -8.02 3.15 -12.95
N GLU A 160 -7.85 1.88 -13.37
CA GLU A 160 -7.71 0.74 -12.46
C GLU A 160 -6.39 0.82 -11.70
N LEU A 161 -6.43 0.59 -10.40
CA LEU A 161 -5.29 0.64 -9.50
C LEU A 161 -4.84 -0.78 -9.14
N PRO A 162 -3.53 -1.00 -8.87
CA PRO A 162 -2.98 -2.32 -8.58
C PRO A 162 -3.22 -2.77 -7.13
N TYR A 163 -4.19 -2.18 -6.45
CA TYR A 163 -4.46 -2.46 -5.04
C TYR A 163 -5.34 -3.70 -4.90
N CYS A 164 -5.08 -4.48 -3.86
CA CYS A 164 -5.98 -5.50 -3.35
C CYS A 164 -6.10 -5.39 -1.83
N PRO A 165 -7.11 -6.01 -1.19
CA PRO A 165 -7.20 -6.08 0.27
C PRO A 165 -5.90 -6.66 0.85
N TYR A 166 -5.34 -6.03 1.89
CA TYR A 166 -4.06 -6.45 2.44
C TYR A 166 -4.21 -7.64 3.38
N HIS A 167 -5.10 -7.54 4.35
CA HIS A 167 -5.33 -8.61 5.31
C HIS A 167 -6.48 -9.54 4.87
N ASP A 168 -6.45 -10.75 5.37
CA ASP A 168 -7.55 -11.71 5.26
C ASP A 168 -8.88 -11.14 5.79
N PHE A 169 -8.84 -10.35 6.85
CA PHE A 169 -10.03 -9.68 7.37
C PHE A 169 -10.50 -8.50 6.50
N ASP A 170 -9.61 -7.87 5.70
CA ASP A 170 -10.00 -6.82 4.76
C ASP A 170 -10.80 -7.45 3.60
N ASP A 171 -10.39 -8.63 3.12
CA ASP A 171 -11.14 -9.42 2.13
C ASP A 171 -12.53 -9.81 2.67
N ASP A 172 -12.58 -10.40 3.87
CA ASP A 172 -13.84 -10.74 4.55
C ASP A 172 -14.76 -9.52 4.70
N PHE A 173 -14.19 -8.36 5.06
CA PHE A 173 -14.91 -7.11 5.19
C PHE A 173 -15.52 -6.65 3.86
N PHE A 174 -14.75 -6.63 2.76
CA PHE A 174 -15.31 -6.27 1.45
C PHE A 174 -16.38 -7.27 1.00
N ARG A 175 -16.17 -8.57 1.20
CA ARG A 175 -17.15 -9.60 0.86
C ARG A 175 -18.47 -9.38 1.57
N ASP A 176 -18.42 -9.13 2.88
CA ASP A 176 -19.61 -8.83 3.67
C ASP A 176 -20.25 -7.50 3.24
N ALA A 177 -19.45 -6.46 2.98
CA ALA A 177 -19.94 -5.16 2.49
C ALA A 177 -20.72 -5.30 1.17
N PHE A 178 -20.17 -6.03 0.19
CA PHE A 178 -20.81 -6.29 -1.09
C PHE A 178 -22.06 -7.17 -0.96
N SER A 179 -22.06 -8.16 -0.06
CA SER A 179 -23.23 -9.01 0.18
C SER A 179 -24.45 -8.24 0.73
N THR A 180 -24.23 -7.05 1.30
CA THR A 180 -25.27 -6.20 1.90
C THR A 180 -25.66 -5.02 1.02
N LEU A 181 -25.14 -4.90 -0.20
CA LEU A 181 -25.53 -3.84 -1.12
C LEU A 181 -26.95 -4.07 -1.64
N LYS A 182 -27.72 -2.99 -1.66
CA LYS A 182 -29.01 -2.91 -2.36
C LYS A 182 -28.79 -2.47 -3.81
N PRO A 183 -29.78 -2.66 -4.68
CA PRO A 183 -29.74 -2.03 -6.01
C PRO A 183 -29.50 -0.52 -5.89
N GLN A 184 -28.63 0.02 -6.73
CA GLN A 184 -28.21 1.44 -6.74
C GLN A 184 -27.40 1.88 -5.53
N GLU A 185 -26.75 0.94 -4.82
CA GLU A 185 -25.70 1.25 -3.86
C GLU A 185 -24.33 0.85 -4.44
N ALA A 186 -23.29 1.58 -4.05
CA ALA A 186 -21.89 1.28 -4.35
C ALA A 186 -21.03 1.31 -3.09
N ILE A 187 -19.85 0.68 -3.18
CA ILE A 187 -18.78 0.82 -2.21
C ILE A 187 -17.74 1.78 -2.77
N VAL A 188 -17.36 2.76 -1.97
CA VAL A 188 -16.24 3.67 -2.25
C VAL A 188 -15.32 3.75 -1.04
N CYS A 189 -14.04 4.01 -1.31
CA CYS A 189 -13.00 4.12 -0.30
C CYS A 189 -12.41 5.54 -0.34
N ILE A 190 -12.27 6.18 0.81
CA ILE A 190 -11.59 7.47 0.95
C ILE A 190 -10.22 7.23 1.59
N VAL A 191 -9.18 7.56 0.85
CA VAL A 191 -7.78 7.35 1.26
C VAL A 191 -7.45 8.20 2.48
N GLN A 192 -6.99 7.57 3.56
CA GLN A 192 -6.59 8.21 4.81
C GLN A 192 -5.09 8.44 4.86
N ASN A 193 -4.31 7.43 4.49
CA ASN A 193 -2.85 7.45 4.57
C ASN A 193 -2.26 6.51 3.52
N LEU A 194 -1.05 6.82 3.08
CA LEU A 194 -0.27 6.06 2.10
C LEU A 194 1.15 5.91 2.61
N ASN A 195 1.68 4.70 2.53
CA ASN A 195 3.05 4.38 2.90
C ASN A 195 3.72 3.58 1.78
N CYS A 196 5.02 3.77 1.59
CA CYS A 196 5.85 2.92 0.73
C CYS A 196 6.89 2.23 1.59
N PHE A 197 6.72 0.93 1.82
CA PHE A 197 7.71 0.09 2.49
C PHE A 197 8.57 -0.65 1.47
N GLY A 198 9.75 -1.08 1.86
CA GLY A 198 10.59 -1.84 0.95
C GLY A 198 12.01 -2.04 1.43
N GLY A 199 12.75 -2.83 0.67
CA GLY A 199 14.15 -3.09 0.92
C GLY A 199 14.86 -3.55 -0.35
N ASP A 200 16.17 -3.36 -0.35
CA ASP A 200 17.05 -3.73 -1.45
C ASP A 200 18.09 -4.73 -0.97
N GLY A 201 17.77 -6.01 -1.12
CA GLY A 201 18.50 -7.15 -0.58
C GLY A 201 17.96 -7.56 0.79
N VAL A 202 17.91 -8.87 1.01
CA VAL A 202 17.67 -9.50 2.32
C VAL A 202 18.84 -10.42 2.67
N GLU A 203 19.03 -10.79 3.94
CA GLU A 203 20.18 -11.61 4.37
C GLU A 203 20.30 -12.93 3.60
N ALA A 204 19.15 -13.56 3.31
CA ALA A 204 19.09 -14.81 2.55
C ALA A 204 19.28 -14.62 1.04
N ASP A 205 19.04 -13.41 0.53
CA ASP A 205 19.06 -13.07 -0.90
C ASP A 205 19.40 -11.58 -1.10
N PRO A 206 20.69 -11.22 -1.25
CA PRO A 206 21.13 -9.84 -1.40
C PRO A 206 20.65 -9.13 -2.67
N ASP A 207 20.21 -9.91 -3.67
CA ASP A 207 19.73 -9.40 -4.95
C ASP A 207 18.21 -9.19 -4.95
N PHE A 208 17.47 -9.84 -4.05
CA PHE A 208 16.03 -9.64 -3.90
C PHE A 208 15.68 -8.23 -3.42
N CYS A 209 14.88 -7.53 -4.21
CA CYS A 209 14.31 -6.23 -3.91
C CYS A 209 12.79 -6.33 -3.83
N TRP A 210 12.20 -5.50 -2.97
CA TRP A 210 10.75 -5.43 -2.84
C TRP A 210 10.28 -4.02 -2.48
N ARG A 211 9.07 -3.69 -2.90
CA ARG A 211 8.29 -2.53 -2.48
C ARG A 211 6.87 -2.96 -2.17
N VAL A 212 6.29 -2.35 -1.14
CA VAL A 212 4.87 -2.48 -0.79
C VAL A 212 4.30 -1.08 -0.62
N TYR A 213 3.26 -0.78 -1.38
CA TYR A 213 2.47 0.43 -1.26
C TYR A 213 1.27 0.09 -0.39
N ASP A 214 1.27 0.58 0.85
CA ASP A 214 0.18 0.42 1.81
C ASP A 214 -0.75 1.65 1.71
N CYS A 215 -2.05 1.41 1.57
CA CYS A 215 -3.08 2.42 1.41
C CYS A 215 -4.21 2.16 2.40
N LYS A 216 -4.25 2.97 3.46
CA LYS A 216 -5.31 2.90 4.47
C LYS A 216 -6.52 3.69 3.98
N VAL A 217 -7.70 3.07 4.03
CA VAL A 217 -8.94 3.67 3.53
C VAL A 217 -10.05 3.63 4.57
N THR A 218 -10.88 4.67 4.55
CA THR A 218 -12.22 4.62 5.16
C THR A 218 -13.20 4.18 4.09
N VAL A 219 -14.03 3.19 4.40
CA VAL A 219 -14.94 2.58 3.43
C VAL A 219 -16.36 3.05 3.69
N TYR A 220 -17.01 3.47 2.61
CA TYR A 220 -18.37 4.00 2.60
C TYR A 220 -19.25 3.19 1.67
N LYS A 221 -20.50 3.03 2.07
CA LYS A 221 -21.61 2.64 1.22
C LYS A 221 -22.35 3.90 0.78
N ILE A 222 -22.54 4.08 -0.52
CA ILE A 222 -23.17 5.28 -1.08
C ILE A 222 -24.35 4.91 -1.97
N ALA A 223 -25.38 5.76 -1.98
CA ALA A 223 -26.44 5.70 -2.98
C ALA A 223 -25.97 6.32 -4.31
N ILE A 224 -26.21 5.63 -5.42
CA ILE A 224 -25.91 6.07 -6.78
C ILE A 224 -27.15 6.78 -7.34
N PRO A 225 -27.07 8.08 -7.70
CA PRO A 225 -28.20 8.81 -8.27
C PRO A 225 -28.69 8.16 -9.57
N THR A 226 -30.01 8.07 -9.73
CA THR A 226 -30.66 7.44 -10.89
C THR A 226 -30.64 8.33 -12.15
N SER A 227 -29.66 9.23 -12.30
CA SER A 227 -29.57 10.00 -13.55
C SER A 227 -29.15 9.04 -14.66
N LYS A 228 -30.03 8.91 -15.67
CA LYS A 228 -29.71 8.31 -16.96
C LYS A 228 -28.32 8.80 -17.38
N ASP A 229 -27.45 7.85 -17.75
CA ASP A 229 -26.05 8.05 -18.14
C ASP A 229 -25.00 7.81 -17.04
N VAL A 230 -25.14 6.73 -16.26
CA VAL A 230 -23.96 6.00 -15.78
C VAL A 230 -24.03 4.61 -16.42
N LEU A 231 -23.29 4.46 -17.52
CA LEU A 231 -23.09 3.19 -18.20
C LEU A 231 -22.17 2.34 -17.32
N TYR A 232 -22.67 1.21 -16.84
CA TYR A 232 -21.85 0.06 -16.54
C TYR A 232 -21.62 -0.73 -17.83
#